data_AF-A0A3Q4HMV2-F1
#
_entry.id   AF-A0A3Q4HMV2-F1
#
_cell.length_a   1.000
_cell.length_b   1.000
_cell.length_c   1.000
_cell.angle_alpha   90.00
_cell.angle_beta   90.00
_cell.angle_gamma   90.00
#
_symmetry.space_group_name_H-M   'P 1'
#
loop_
_entity.id
_entity.type
_entity.pdbx_description
1 polymer ?
#
loop_
_entity_poly.entity_id
_entity_poly.type
_entity_poly.pdbx_seq_one_letter_code
_entity_poly.pdbx_strand_id
1 'polypeptide(L)'
;MCSVSAVLMIMYEDESVDIRYRNGARLQLSPCGSEFLLVKASDSRRHPLQPAEKVRQRTRFTISTYKKLMLAALAFRNKYARQPYLPHELISAENKKPFFSIDSAVHWPEVSASLAEFGLGGETIVRSEEGHAVLVLSPSAEEFTVEFMCSLSSARNQHRRVQQVSKDDSYGRQEQASSPIPDNTSDHTEVVRHGRRSMRTMLTRPRSCSPQMISDGHQKVVLPSNNNANVSKVYQSTTVVQHHSCCAVAPKWAYPLSVARHHWAARFSKAKDVAERGASSSNQSDKTINKLDRSCEDRRSRVPQALPLTCPTPHRHRFVDLKTKEHTDLPTEMVKVVWCQGVTYRILGGPVSAVEVSPGDGSVIRSNRNLNSYFTHHKTELQSGLVKEVTYHLNSLPPDVLGQAYSVCSIVSRASR
;
A
#
# COMPACT_ATOMS: atom_id res chain seq x y z
N MET A 1 6.96 1.38 -18.25
CA MET A 1 7.13 2.57 -17.38
C MET A 1 8.57 3.08 -17.52
N CYS A 2 8.81 4.10 -18.35
CA CYS A 2 10.05 4.90 -18.47
C CYS A 2 9.62 6.22 -19.15
N SER A 3 10.00 7.43 -18.78
CA SER A 3 10.85 7.94 -17.70
C SER A 3 10.39 9.38 -17.46
N VAL A 4 9.78 9.63 -16.29
CA VAL A 4 10.21 10.82 -15.59
C VAL A 4 11.46 10.37 -14.86
N SER A 5 12.61 11.00 -15.15
CA SER A 5 13.92 10.53 -14.72
C SER A 5 14.13 10.73 -13.22
N ALA A 6 13.38 9.99 -12.39
CA ALA A 6 13.64 9.87 -10.97
C ALA A 6 15.02 9.24 -10.81
N VAL A 7 15.85 9.83 -9.95
CA VAL A 7 17.16 9.30 -9.58
C VAL A 7 17.12 8.61 -8.22
N LEU A 8 16.18 9.03 -7.37
CA LEU A 8 15.97 8.53 -6.02
C LEU A 8 14.49 8.64 -5.68
N MET A 9 13.91 7.58 -5.12
CA MET A 9 12.59 7.60 -4.48
C MET A 9 12.74 7.02 -3.08
N ILE A 10 12.21 7.71 -2.08
CA ILE A 10 12.22 7.29 -0.68
C ILE A 10 10.78 7.22 -0.22
N MET A 11 10.43 6.15 0.47
CA MET A 11 9.19 6.04 1.24
C MET A 11 9.58 5.88 2.70
N TYR A 12 8.97 6.70 3.56
CA TYR A 12 9.19 6.67 5.00
C TYR A 12 8.22 5.71 5.69
N GLU A 13 8.45 5.42 6.96
CA GLU A 13 7.58 4.55 7.77
C GLU A 13 6.13 5.05 7.85
N ASP A 14 5.93 6.38 7.85
CA ASP A 14 4.60 6.98 7.82
C ASP A 14 3.92 6.92 6.44
N GLU A 15 4.56 6.30 5.44
CA GLU A 15 4.12 6.19 4.05
C GLU A 15 4.11 7.49 3.26
N SER A 16 4.72 8.56 3.78
CA SER A 16 5.10 9.70 2.97
C SER A 16 6.18 9.30 1.96
N VAL A 17 6.22 9.99 0.82
CA VAL A 17 7.15 9.69 -0.26
C VAL A 17 7.91 10.95 -0.66
N ASP A 18 9.20 10.81 -0.90
CA ASP A 18 10.07 11.85 -1.43
C ASP A 18 10.78 11.35 -2.69
N ILE A 19 10.67 12.09 -3.79
CA ILE A 19 11.23 11.73 -5.09
C ILE A 19 12.11 12.85 -5.58
N ARG A 20 13.36 12.50 -5.91
CA ARG A 20 14.33 13.40 -6.53
C ARG A 20 14.45 13.04 -8.01
N TYR A 21 14.33 14.04 -8.87
CA TYR A 21 14.44 13.90 -10.31
C TYR A 21 15.78 14.42 -10.82
N ARG A 22 16.24 13.88 -11.96
CA ARG A 22 17.51 14.24 -12.60
C ARG A 22 17.58 15.72 -12.98
N ASN A 23 16.45 16.34 -13.29
CA ASN A 23 16.37 17.77 -13.59
C ASN A 23 16.49 18.66 -12.32
N GLY A 24 16.69 18.08 -11.14
CA GLY A 24 16.77 18.81 -9.87
C GLY A 24 15.42 19.11 -9.23
N ALA A 25 14.29 18.75 -9.86
CA ALA A 25 12.98 18.84 -9.22
C ALA A 25 12.85 17.82 -8.10
N ARG A 26 12.05 18.15 -7.08
CA ARG A 26 11.76 17.27 -5.94
C ARG A 26 10.26 17.24 -5.65
N LEU A 27 9.69 16.06 -5.48
CA LEU A 27 8.27 15.85 -5.19
C LEU A 27 8.12 15.10 -3.88
N GLN A 28 7.39 15.70 -2.95
CA GLN A 28 6.98 15.08 -1.70
C GLN A 28 5.48 14.79 -1.73
N LEU A 29 5.09 13.58 -1.36
CA LEU A 29 3.71 13.12 -1.28
C LEU A 29 3.38 12.83 0.18
N SER A 30 2.21 13.28 0.64
CA SER A 30 1.78 13.06 2.02
C SER A 30 1.56 11.57 2.32
N PRO A 31 1.62 11.16 3.61
CA PRO A 31 1.31 9.80 4.07
C PRO A 31 0.06 9.19 3.45
N CYS A 32 -1.02 9.95 3.33
CA CYS A 32 -2.29 9.49 2.80
C CYS A 32 -2.41 9.58 1.26
N GLY A 33 -1.39 10.12 0.58
CA GLY A 33 -1.38 10.32 -0.86
C GLY A 33 -2.24 11.50 -1.37
N SER A 34 -3.02 12.16 -0.50
CA SER A 34 -4.02 13.15 -0.94
C SER A 34 -3.45 14.54 -1.25
N GLU A 35 -2.25 14.84 -0.79
CA GLU A 35 -1.58 16.13 -1.00
C GLU A 35 -0.14 15.93 -1.39
N PHE A 36 0.41 16.88 -2.15
CA PHE A 36 1.81 16.88 -2.50
C PHE A 36 2.41 18.27 -2.50
N LEU A 37 3.73 18.32 -2.41
CA LEU A 37 4.57 19.49 -2.61
C LEU A 37 5.58 19.18 -3.72
N LEU A 38 5.54 19.93 -4.82
CA LEU A 38 6.53 19.88 -5.88
C LEU A 38 7.40 21.13 -5.80
N VAL A 39 8.71 20.93 -5.81
CA VAL A 39 9.71 21.99 -5.87
C VAL A 39 10.37 21.86 -7.23
N LYS A 40 10.23 22.91 -8.03
CA LYS A 40 10.79 22.92 -9.38
C LYS A 40 12.30 23.06 -9.32
N ALA A 41 12.94 22.60 -10.38
CA ALA A 41 14.37 22.83 -10.59
C ALA A 41 14.68 24.33 -10.47
N SER A 42 15.80 24.66 -9.84
CA SER A 42 16.31 26.03 -9.84
C SER A 42 16.72 26.40 -11.26
N ASP A 43 16.11 27.43 -11.83
CA ASP A 43 16.56 28.00 -13.09
C ASP A 43 17.97 28.59 -12.88
N SER A 44 18.95 28.16 -13.67
CA SER A 44 20.34 28.64 -13.60
C SER A 44 20.48 30.16 -13.81
N ARG A 45 19.44 30.81 -14.36
CA ARG A 45 19.37 32.24 -14.60
C ARG A 45 18.74 33.04 -13.45
N ARG A 46 18.20 32.37 -12.42
CA ARG A 46 17.59 33.06 -11.27
C ARG A 46 18.65 33.38 -10.21
N HIS A 47 18.45 34.51 -9.54
CA HIS A 47 19.33 34.97 -8.48
C HIS A 47 19.34 33.96 -7.30
N PRO A 48 20.49 33.64 -6.69
CA PRO A 48 20.61 32.64 -5.61
C PRO A 48 19.73 32.88 -4.38
N LEU A 49 19.30 34.13 -4.15
CA LEU A 49 18.39 34.49 -3.04
C LEU A 49 16.91 34.33 -3.38
N GLN A 50 16.54 34.09 -4.65
CA GLN A 50 15.14 33.85 -4.98
C GLN A 50 14.70 32.47 -4.49
N PRO A 51 13.56 32.39 -3.78
CA PRO A 51 13.05 31.11 -3.31
C PRO A 51 12.72 30.20 -4.50
N ALA A 52 13.04 28.91 -4.35
CA ALA A 52 12.66 27.91 -5.33
C ALA A 52 11.13 27.90 -5.53
N GLU A 53 10.68 27.76 -6.77
CA GLU A 53 9.25 27.73 -7.06
C GLU A 53 8.62 26.45 -6.51
N LYS A 54 7.63 26.62 -5.63
CA LYS A 54 6.93 25.52 -4.95
C LYS A 54 5.47 25.48 -5.39
N VAL A 55 4.98 24.26 -5.64
CA VAL A 55 3.57 23.98 -5.91
C VAL A 55 3.07 23.00 -4.84
N ARG A 56 2.14 23.45 -4.01
CA ARG A 56 1.43 22.58 -3.06
C ARG A 56 -0.03 22.47 -3.50
N GLN A 57 -0.52 21.24 -3.70
CA GLN A 57 -1.89 21.03 -4.10
C GLN A 57 -2.41 19.64 -3.69
N ARG A 58 -3.73 19.46 -3.76
CA ARG A 58 -4.36 18.15 -3.60
C ARG A 58 -4.07 17.28 -4.82
N THR A 59 -3.70 16.04 -4.59
CA THR A 59 -3.29 15.08 -5.61
C THR A 59 -4.36 14.84 -6.67
N ARG A 60 -5.63 14.71 -6.28
CA ARG A 60 -6.77 14.54 -7.23
C ARG A 60 -6.94 15.68 -8.23
N PHE A 61 -6.44 16.89 -7.92
CA PHE A 61 -6.53 18.07 -8.79
C PHE A 61 -5.23 18.34 -9.53
N THR A 62 -4.38 17.32 -9.69
CA THR A 62 -3.12 17.47 -10.41
C THR A 62 -3.38 17.85 -11.88
N ILE A 63 -2.87 19.02 -12.26
CA ILE A 63 -2.91 19.49 -13.65
C ILE A 63 -2.04 18.63 -14.59
N SER A 64 -2.34 18.68 -15.89
CA SER A 64 -1.65 17.91 -16.93
C SER A 64 -0.12 18.02 -16.86
N THR A 65 0.41 19.20 -16.56
CA THR A 65 1.85 19.50 -16.44
C THR A 65 2.57 18.55 -15.47
N TYR A 66 1.94 18.20 -14.34
CA TYR A 66 2.57 17.36 -13.31
C TYR A 66 1.97 15.95 -13.23
N LYS A 67 1.00 15.63 -14.10
CA LYS A 67 0.25 14.36 -14.05
C LYS A 67 1.17 13.15 -14.14
N LYS A 68 2.18 13.16 -15.02
CA LYS A 68 3.15 12.06 -15.15
C LYS A 68 4.00 11.87 -13.89
N LEU A 69 4.47 12.97 -13.28
CA LEU A 69 5.22 12.94 -12.02
C LEU A 69 4.37 12.30 -10.91
N MET A 70 3.12 12.74 -10.82
CA MET A 70 2.19 12.29 -9.79
C MET A 70 1.82 10.82 -9.92
N LEU A 71 1.55 10.36 -11.15
CA LEU A 71 1.26 8.95 -11.41
C LEU A 71 2.43 8.05 -11.04
N ALA A 72 3.66 8.46 -11.35
CA ALA A 72 4.86 7.72 -10.95
C ALA A 72 5.01 7.69 -9.41
N ALA A 73 4.78 8.82 -8.74
CA ALA A 73 4.83 8.91 -7.28
C ALA A 73 3.79 8.03 -6.58
N LEU A 74 2.55 8.06 -7.06
CA LEU A 74 1.46 7.22 -6.56
C LEU A 74 1.71 5.74 -6.85
N ALA A 75 2.26 5.39 -8.02
CA ALA A 75 2.61 4.02 -8.33
C ALA A 75 3.67 3.49 -7.34
N PHE A 76 4.73 4.26 -7.08
CA PHE A 76 5.75 3.91 -6.09
C PHE A 76 5.16 3.77 -4.67
N ARG A 77 4.37 4.76 -4.22
CA ARG A 77 3.69 4.72 -2.91
C ARG A 77 2.79 3.49 -2.80
N ASN A 78 1.86 3.32 -3.74
CA ASN A 78 0.83 2.28 -3.67
C ASN A 78 1.43 0.87 -3.74
N LYS A 79 2.61 0.70 -4.37
CA LYS A 79 3.34 -0.57 -4.42
C LYS A 79 3.77 -1.06 -3.03
N TYR A 80 4.09 -0.16 -2.11
CA TYR A 80 4.65 -0.52 -0.78
C TYR A 80 3.80 -0.01 0.41
N ALA A 81 2.75 0.75 0.15
CA ALA A 81 1.81 1.23 1.15
C ALA A 81 0.85 0.14 1.64
N ARG A 82 0.37 0.25 2.87
CA ARG A 82 -0.66 -0.62 3.44
C ARG A 82 -1.99 -0.48 2.71
N GLN A 83 -2.31 0.74 2.28
CA GLN A 83 -3.52 1.06 1.52
C GLN A 83 -3.20 1.99 0.35
N PRO A 84 -3.73 1.71 -0.85
CA PRO A 84 -3.49 2.54 -2.01
C PRO A 84 -4.32 3.83 -1.96
N TYR A 85 -3.82 4.90 -2.56
CA TYR A 85 -4.61 6.10 -2.87
C TYR A 85 -4.92 6.12 -4.37
N LEU A 86 -6.20 6.06 -4.73
CA LEU A 86 -6.68 5.79 -6.10
C LEU A 86 -7.75 6.82 -6.52
N PRO A 87 -7.40 8.10 -6.71
CA PRO A 87 -8.35 9.12 -7.10
C PRO A 87 -8.85 8.88 -8.53
N HIS A 88 -10.17 8.89 -8.71
CA HIS A 88 -10.83 8.57 -9.97
C HIS A 88 -10.32 9.43 -11.15
N GLU A 89 -9.99 10.70 -10.89
CA GLU A 89 -9.53 11.68 -11.88
C GLU A 89 -8.15 11.34 -12.47
N LEU A 90 -7.34 10.56 -11.75
CA LEU A 90 -6.00 10.16 -12.20
C LEU A 90 -5.98 8.78 -12.87
N ILE A 91 -6.99 7.93 -12.63
CA ILE A 91 -7.09 6.62 -13.29
C ILE A 91 -7.65 6.79 -14.70
N SER A 92 -6.94 6.26 -15.70
CA SER A 92 -7.38 6.25 -17.10
C SER A 92 -8.68 5.44 -17.27
N ALA A 93 -9.51 5.81 -18.25
CA ALA A 93 -10.78 5.13 -18.50
C ALA A 93 -10.59 3.64 -18.83
N GLU A 94 -9.54 3.29 -19.56
CA GLU A 94 -9.18 1.91 -19.91
C GLU A 94 -8.83 1.02 -18.69
N ASN A 95 -8.38 1.65 -17.60
CA ASN A 95 -7.98 0.96 -16.37
C ASN A 95 -9.12 0.92 -15.33
N LYS A 96 -10.29 1.50 -15.64
CA LYS A 96 -11.46 1.47 -14.78
C LYS A 96 -12.31 0.26 -15.16
N LYS A 97 -12.58 -0.59 -14.17
CA LYS A 97 -13.46 -1.75 -14.33
C LYS A 97 -14.74 -1.55 -13.52
N PRO A 98 -15.91 -1.96 -14.03
CA PRO A 98 -17.13 -2.01 -13.22
C PRO A 98 -16.94 -3.04 -12.11
N PHE A 99 -17.43 -2.72 -10.91
CA PHE A 99 -17.26 -3.55 -9.73
C PHE A 99 -18.50 -3.48 -8.84
N PHE A 100 -18.92 -4.63 -8.32
CA PHE A 100 -20.24 -4.77 -7.69
C PHE A 100 -20.19 -4.97 -6.18
N SER A 101 -19.00 -5.18 -5.57
CA SER A 101 -18.89 -5.42 -4.12
C SER A 101 -17.67 -4.74 -3.48
N ILE A 102 -17.90 -3.77 -2.57
CA ILE A 102 -16.85 -3.02 -1.86
C ILE A 102 -16.13 -3.86 -0.79
N ASP A 103 -16.74 -4.93 -0.30
CA ASP A 103 -16.20 -5.81 0.77
C ASP A 103 -15.84 -7.20 0.23
N SER A 104 -15.25 -7.23 -0.95
CA SER A 104 -14.83 -8.44 -1.61
C SER A 104 -13.56 -8.96 -0.93
N ALA A 105 -13.77 -9.75 0.11
CA ALA A 105 -12.80 -10.76 0.44
C ALA A 105 -12.72 -11.77 -0.72
N VAL A 106 -11.51 -12.21 -1.04
CA VAL A 106 -11.24 -13.17 -2.12
C VAL A 106 -10.98 -14.55 -1.53
N HIS A 107 -11.40 -15.60 -2.23
CA HIS A 107 -11.16 -16.98 -1.82
C HIS A 107 -10.00 -17.55 -2.63
N TRP A 108 -9.05 -18.14 -1.91
CA TRP A 108 -7.93 -18.81 -2.52
C TRP A 108 -8.20 -20.31 -2.63
N PRO A 109 -7.71 -20.96 -3.69
CA PRO A 109 -7.92 -22.38 -3.89
C PRO A 109 -7.29 -23.20 -2.75
N GLU A 110 -7.83 -24.38 -2.52
CA GLU A 110 -7.19 -25.38 -1.68
C GLU A 110 -5.87 -25.83 -2.33
N VAL A 111 -4.86 -26.18 -1.54
CA VAL A 111 -3.56 -26.64 -2.07
C VAL A 111 -3.74 -27.81 -3.04
N SER A 112 -4.58 -28.78 -2.70
CA SER A 112 -4.89 -29.98 -3.50
C SER A 112 -5.60 -29.66 -4.83
N ALA A 113 -6.52 -28.70 -4.82
CA ALA A 113 -7.30 -28.27 -5.97
C ALA A 113 -6.63 -27.17 -6.80
N SER A 114 -5.58 -26.54 -6.26
CA SER A 114 -4.90 -25.42 -6.91
C SER A 114 -4.00 -25.88 -8.05
N LEU A 115 -4.22 -25.30 -9.24
CA LEU A 115 -3.30 -25.40 -10.37
C LEU A 115 -2.46 -24.12 -10.39
N ALA A 116 -1.18 -24.21 -10.01
CA ALA A 116 -0.27 -23.09 -10.15
C ALA A 116 0.16 -22.91 -11.61
N GLU A 117 0.11 -21.67 -12.08
CA GLU A 117 0.73 -21.26 -13.32
C GLU A 117 2.21 -20.96 -13.06
N PHE A 118 3.09 -21.22 -14.02
CA PHE A 118 4.50 -20.87 -13.92
C PHE A 118 4.87 -19.84 -14.99
N GLY A 119 5.43 -18.72 -14.53
CA GLY A 119 5.91 -17.66 -15.41
C GLY A 119 7.16 -18.08 -16.19
N LEU A 120 7.42 -17.37 -17.30
CA LEU A 120 8.61 -17.58 -18.12
C LEU A 120 9.92 -17.28 -17.38
N GLY A 121 9.87 -16.43 -16.35
CA GLY A 121 11.01 -16.10 -15.48
C GLY A 121 11.20 -17.07 -14.32
N GLY A 122 10.37 -18.12 -14.21
CA GLY A 122 10.39 -19.07 -13.09
C GLY A 122 9.53 -18.65 -11.91
N GLU A 123 8.68 -17.63 -12.08
CA GLU A 123 7.72 -17.22 -11.07
C GLU A 123 6.65 -18.31 -10.86
N THR A 124 6.14 -18.41 -9.63
CA THR A 124 4.99 -19.27 -9.31
C THR A 124 3.75 -18.41 -9.07
N ILE A 125 2.67 -18.68 -9.80
CA ILE A 125 1.48 -17.85 -9.86
C ILE A 125 0.29 -18.63 -9.30
N VAL A 126 -0.40 -18.03 -8.33
CA VAL A 126 -1.64 -18.56 -7.76
C VAL A 126 -2.73 -17.50 -7.93
N ARG A 127 -3.89 -17.89 -8.44
CA ARG A 127 -5.05 -17.01 -8.64
C ARG A 127 -6.12 -17.28 -7.57
N SER A 128 -6.86 -16.25 -7.20
CA SER A 128 -8.09 -16.44 -6.43
C SER A 128 -9.14 -17.12 -7.31
N GLU A 129 -10.08 -17.84 -6.68
CA GLU A 129 -11.12 -18.60 -7.39
C GLU A 129 -11.99 -17.69 -8.28
N GLU A 130 -12.23 -16.45 -7.83
CA GLU A 130 -12.98 -15.45 -8.59
C GLU A 130 -12.14 -14.70 -9.63
N GLY A 131 -10.82 -14.93 -9.68
CA GLY A 131 -9.89 -14.18 -10.55
C GLY A 131 -9.70 -12.72 -10.16
N HIS A 132 -10.10 -12.33 -8.94
CA HIS A 132 -10.04 -10.94 -8.45
C HIS A 132 -8.70 -10.58 -7.80
N ALA A 133 -7.89 -11.59 -7.45
CA ALA A 133 -6.54 -11.42 -6.97
C ALA A 133 -5.60 -12.49 -7.54
N VAL A 134 -4.33 -12.13 -7.68
CA VAL A 134 -3.25 -12.99 -8.17
C VAL A 134 -2.04 -12.79 -7.28
N LEU A 135 -1.50 -13.85 -6.72
CA LEU A 135 -0.22 -13.85 -6.03
C LEU A 135 0.84 -14.42 -6.96
N VAL A 136 1.95 -13.69 -7.10
CA VAL A 136 3.11 -14.08 -7.90
C VAL A 136 4.32 -14.16 -6.98
N LEU A 137 4.82 -15.36 -6.76
CA LEU A 137 6.04 -15.63 -5.99
C LEU A 137 7.24 -15.56 -6.93
N SER A 138 8.27 -14.81 -6.52
CA SER A 138 9.53 -14.70 -7.26
C SER A 138 10.23 -16.06 -7.40
N PRO A 139 11.10 -16.22 -8.41
CA PRO A 139 11.83 -17.48 -8.62
C PRO A 139 12.73 -17.84 -7.42
N SER A 140 13.28 -16.84 -6.73
CA SER A 140 14.07 -17.02 -5.51
C SER A 140 13.25 -17.40 -4.28
N ALA A 141 11.91 -17.31 -4.34
CA ALA A 141 10.97 -17.47 -3.23
C ALA A 141 11.19 -16.53 -2.02
N GLU A 142 11.91 -15.43 -2.24
CA GLU A 142 12.27 -14.45 -1.20
C GLU A 142 11.37 -13.21 -1.20
N GLU A 143 10.75 -12.92 -2.33
CA GLU A 143 9.77 -11.83 -2.49
C GLU A 143 8.55 -12.28 -3.29
N PHE A 144 7.43 -11.58 -3.11
CA PHE A 144 6.22 -11.84 -3.88
C PHE A 144 5.45 -10.55 -4.15
N THR A 145 4.66 -10.55 -5.22
CA THR A 145 3.71 -9.50 -5.53
C THR A 145 2.28 -10.01 -5.45
N VAL A 146 1.36 -9.14 -5.07
CA VAL A 146 -0.07 -9.41 -5.14
C VAL A 146 -0.72 -8.37 -6.03
N GLU A 147 -1.35 -8.83 -7.10
CA GLU A 147 -2.24 -8.05 -7.94
C GLU A 147 -3.68 -8.26 -7.46
N PHE A 148 -4.45 -7.19 -7.26
CA PHE A 148 -5.86 -7.32 -6.86
C PHE A 148 -6.71 -6.16 -7.37
N MET A 149 -8.01 -6.41 -7.53
CA MET A 149 -8.99 -5.36 -7.82
C MET A 149 -9.30 -4.55 -6.57
N CYS A 150 -9.14 -3.23 -6.66
CA CYS A 150 -9.42 -2.30 -5.58
C CYS A 150 -10.44 -1.25 -6.03
N SER A 151 -11.44 -0.97 -5.19
CA SER A 151 -12.36 0.15 -5.43
C SER A 151 -11.61 1.48 -5.44
N LEU A 152 -12.05 2.42 -6.27
CA LEU A 152 -11.47 3.76 -6.34
C LEU A 152 -11.71 4.54 -5.03
N SER A 153 -10.82 5.49 -4.74
CA SER A 153 -10.96 6.42 -3.63
C SER A 153 -12.26 7.22 -3.80
N SER A 154 -13.12 7.21 -2.79
CA SER A 154 -14.38 7.96 -2.78
C SER A 154 -14.52 8.83 -1.53
N ALA A 155 -15.37 9.87 -1.60
CA ALA A 155 -15.76 10.64 -0.41
C ALA A 155 -16.60 9.80 0.56
N ARG A 156 -17.32 8.78 0.04
CA ARG A 156 -18.25 7.94 0.81
C ARG A 156 -17.56 6.96 1.75
N ASN A 157 -16.30 6.57 1.46
CA ASN A 157 -15.50 5.72 2.35
C ASN A 157 -15.22 6.38 3.72
N GLN A 158 -15.47 7.69 3.86
CA GLN A 158 -15.32 8.41 5.14
C GLN A 158 -16.42 8.05 6.15
N HIS A 159 -17.68 7.98 5.70
CA HIS A 159 -18.82 7.72 6.58
C HIS A 159 -18.82 6.30 7.15
N ARG A 160 -18.28 5.34 6.40
CA ARG A 160 -18.24 3.94 6.80
C ARG A 160 -17.23 3.68 7.93
N ARG A 161 -16.12 4.42 7.96
CA ARG A 161 -15.12 4.35 9.03
C ARG A 161 -15.68 4.84 10.36
N VAL A 162 -16.53 5.87 10.35
CA VAL A 162 -17.20 6.37 11.55
C VAL A 162 -18.20 5.34 12.09
N GLN A 163 -18.92 4.63 11.23
CA GLN A 163 -19.89 3.60 11.63
C GLN A 163 -19.27 2.29 12.12
N GLN A 164 -18.06 1.94 11.68
CA GLN A 164 -17.35 0.76 12.20
C GLN A 164 -16.74 1.00 13.58
N VAL A 165 -16.19 2.20 13.83
CA VAL A 165 -15.64 2.54 15.15
C VAL A 165 -16.76 2.58 16.21
N SER A 166 -17.97 3.02 15.85
CA SER A 166 -19.11 3.03 16.78
C SER A 166 -19.68 1.64 17.12
N LYS A 167 -19.27 0.56 16.43
CA LYS A 167 -19.84 -0.79 16.62
C LYS A 167 -18.99 -1.68 17.53
N ASP A 168 -17.73 -1.32 17.77
CA ASP A 168 -16.82 -2.08 18.64
C ASP A 168 -16.91 -1.67 20.13
N ASP A 169 -17.58 -0.55 20.46
CA ASP A 169 -17.78 -0.08 21.84
C ASP A 169 -19.01 -0.66 22.56
N SER A 170 -19.79 -1.55 21.92
CA SER A 170 -21.07 -2.06 22.47
C SER A 170 -21.03 -3.46 23.09
N TYR A 171 -19.86 -4.05 23.33
CA TYR A 171 -19.76 -5.38 23.96
C TYR A 171 -18.76 -5.39 25.11
N GLY A 172 -19.13 -4.84 26.26
CA GLY A 172 -18.27 -4.87 27.43
C GLY A 172 -18.71 -3.98 28.59
N ARG A 173 -19.94 -4.10 29.07
CA ARG A 173 -20.26 -3.68 30.45
C ARG A 173 -21.36 -4.56 31.02
N GLN A 174 -20.92 -5.59 31.73
CA GLN A 174 -21.77 -6.52 32.44
C GLN A 174 -22.28 -5.86 33.72
N GLU A 175 -23.56 -6.04 33.96
CA GLU A 175 -24.37 -5.50 35.04
C GLU A 175 -23.93 -6.02 36.41
N GLN A 176 -23.82 -5.13 37.39
CA GLN A 176 -24.14 -5.44 38.79
C GLN A 176 -24.93 -4.26 39.35
N ALA A 177 -26.23 -4.46 39.53
CA ALA A 177 -27.11 -3.59 40.28
C ALA A 177 -27.81 -4.44 41.35
N SER A 178 -27.61 -4.07 42.60
CA SER A 178 -28.40 -4.50 43.76
C SER A 178 -28.98 -3.23 44.39
N SER A 179 -30.29 -3.18 44.57
CA SER A 179 -31.07 -2.12 45.23
C SER A 179 -31.19 -2.41 46.76
N PRO A 180 -31.89 -1.62 47.62
CA PRO A 180 -32.60 -0.33 47.46
C PRO A 180 -32.33 0.76 48.55
N ILE A 181 -32.95 1.93 48.34
CA ILE A 181 -33.09 3.24 49.07
C ILE A 181 -33.66 3.11 50.54
N PRO A 182 -33.89 4.14 51.43
CA PRO A 182 -33.93 5.63 51.31
C PRO A 182 -33.46 6.51 52.52
N ASP A 183 -33.38 7.86 52.36
CA ASP A 183 -34.21 8.87 53.06
C ASP A 183 -33.66 10.34 53.12
N ASN A 184 -34.56 11.26 52.72
CA ASN A 184 -34.94 12.59 53.25
C ASN A 184 -33.93 13.54 53.95
N THR A 185 -33.87 14.79 53.46
CA THR A 185 -34.18 15.99 54.27
C THR A 185 -34.39 17.25 53.42
N SER A 186 -35.33 18.06 53.90
CA SER A 186 -35.87 19.34 53.41
C SER A 186 -34.89 20.52 53.55
N ASP A 187 -35.07 21.63 52.81
CA ASP A 187 -35.80 22.80 53.34
C ASP A 187 -35.93 23.96 52.32
N HIS A 188 -37.01 24.73 52.46
CA HIS A 188 -37.38 25.91 51.67
C HIS A 188 -36.86 27.20 52.32
N THR A 189 -36.58 28.24 51.52
CA THR A 189 -36.92 29.64 51.88
C THR A 189 -36.88 30.59 50.67
N GLU A 190 -37.85 31.49 50.63
CA GLU A 190 -38.15 32.49 49.60
C GLU A 190 -37.37 33.82 49.74
N VAL A 191 -37.32 34.64 48.68
CA VAL A 191 -37.99 35.97 48.51
C VAL A 191 -37.24 36.93 47.55
N VAL A 192 -37.80 37.09 46.33
CA VAL A 192 -38.21 38.32 45.57
C VAL A 192 -37.36 39.63 45.62
N ARG A 193 -37.00 40.21 44.43
CA ARG A 193 -37.57 41.46 43.84
C ARG A 193 -36.89 41.99 42.54
N HIS A 194 -37.76 42.27 41.56
CA HIS A 194 -37.82 43.21 40.40
C HIS A 194 -36.52 43.82 39.80
N GLY A 195 -36.33 44.06 38.50
CA GLY A 195 -37.19 44.13 37.31
C GLY A 195 -36.78 45.33 36.43
N ARG A 196 -36.44 45.15 35.14
CA ARG A 196 -36.69 46.12 34.05
C ARG A 196 -36.43 45.54 32.64
N ARG A 197 -37.41 45.75 31.76
CA ARG A 197 -37.48 45.44 30.31
C ARG A 197 -36.33 46.06 29.49
N SER A 198 -35.93 45.37 28.41
CA SER A 198 -36.09 45.90 27.03
C SER A 198 -35.77 44.83 25.97
N MET A 199 -36.75 44.53 25.11
CA MET A 199 -36.60 43.70 23.90
C MET A 199 -35.84 44.48 22.81
N ARG A 200 -34.92 43.81 22.12
CA ARG A 200 -34.63 44.07 20.69
C ARG A 200 -33.99 42.83 20.04
N THR A 201 -34.80 42.16 19.24
CA THR A 201 -34.44 41.11 18.29
C THR A 201 -33.72 41.75 17.10
N MET A 202 -32.50 41.34 16.80
CA MET A 202 -31.83 41.64 15.53
C MET A 202 -31.14 40.37 15.00
N LEU A 203 -31.67 39.92 13.86
CA LEU A 203 -31.15 38.86 13.00
C LEU A 203 -29.89 39.33 12.27
N THR A 204 -28.85 38.50 12.18
CA THR A 204 -27.80 38.67 11.15
C THR A 204 -27.22 37.32 10.67
N ARG A 205 -27.84 36.84 9.59
CA ARG A 205 -27.33 36.13 8.39
C ARG A 205 -25.84 35.71 8.33
N PRO A 206 -25.54 34.46 7.92
CA PRO A 206 -24.36 34.12 7.12
C PRO A 206 -24.69 34.00 5.62
N ARG A 207 -23.79 34.53 4.77
CA ARG A 207 -23.87 34.51 3.31
C ARG A 207 -23.42 33.15 2.76
N SER A 208 -24.28 32.49 1.97
CA SER A 208 -23.90 31.44 1.02
C SER A 208 -24.31 31.86 -0.38
N CYS A 209 -23.34 31.96 -1.30
CA CYS A 209 -23.58 32.22 -2.71
C CYS A 209 -23.58 30.90 -3.49
N SER A 210 -24.74 30.52 -4.01
CA SER A 210 -24.91 29.60 -5.14
C SER A 210 -25.81 30.31 -6.16
N PRO A 211 -25.45 30.42 -7.44
CA PRO A 211 -26.37 30.95 -8.46
C PRO A 211 -27.30 29.83 -8.94
N GLN A 212 -28.61 30.11 -8.92
CA GLN A 212 -29.65 29.28 -9.52
C GLN A 212 -30.14 29.92 -10.82
N MET A 213 -30.54 29.03 -11.72
CA MET A 213 -30.82 29.20 -13.14
C MET A 213 -32.09 30.02 -13.42
N ILE A 214 -32.10 30.73 -14.55
CA ILE A 214 -33.31 31.24 -15.20
C ILE A 214 -33.92 30.09 -16.03
N SER A 215 -35.23 29.94 -15.92
CA SER A 215 -36.06 28.91 -16.54
C SER A 215 -36.84 29.52 -17.71
N ASP A 216 -36.93 28.80 -18.83
CA ASP A 216 -38.00 28.94 -19.81
C ASP A 216 -38.52 27.57 -20.24
N GLY A 217 -39.80 27.32 -19.95
CA GLY A 217 -40.77 26.92 -20.98
C GLY A 217 -40.85 25.48 -21.53
N HIS A 218 -42.02 24.86 -21.29
CA HIS A 218 -42.75 23.92 -22.17
C HIS A 218 -42.39 22.42 -22.16
N GLN A 219 -43.13 21.65 -21.35
CA GLN A 219 -44.19 20.69 -21.77
C GLN A 219 -44.35 19.52 -20.79
N LYS A 220 -45.61 19.32 -20.43
CA LYS A 220 -46.15 18.37 -19.47
C LYS A 220 -46.64 17.14 -20.23
N VAL A 221 -46.09 15.95 -19.93
CA VAL A 221 -46.74 14.66 -20.19
C VAL A 221 -46.78 13.89 -18.89
N VAL A 222 -47.96 13.37 -18.56
CA VAL A 222 -48.36 12.85 -17.25
C VAL A 222 -48.44 11.31 -17.30
N LEU A 223 -47.61 10.66 -16.47
CA LEU A 223 -47.79 9.39 -15.70
C LEU A 223 -47.83 8.03 -16.43
N PRO A 224 -47.54 6.88 -15.75
CA PRO A 224 -47.56 6.67 -14.30
C PRO A 224 -46.36 5.95 -13.63
N SER A 225 -46.43 6.07 -12.31
CA SER A 225 -45.68 5.43 -11.23
C SER A 225 -45.60 3.90 -11.31
N ASN A 226 -44.39 3.34 -11.25
CA ASN A 226 -43.94 2.28 -10.33
C ASN A 226 -42.67 1.66 -10.93
N ASN A 227 -41.57 1.69 -10.18
CA ASN A 227 -40.73 0.53 -9.94
C ASN A 227 -39.60 0.93 -9.00
N ASN A 228 -39.49 0.17 -7.91
CA ASN A 228 -38.32 0.07 -7.07
C ASN A 228 -37.13 -0.40 -7.91
N ALA A 229 -36.54 0.49 -8.69
CA ALA A 229 -35.22 0.30 -9.26
C ALA A 229 -34.23 0.61 -8.14
N ASN A 230 -33.89 -0.42 -7.36
CA ASN A 230 -32.58 -0.48 -6.74
C ASN A 230 -31.57 -0.39 -7.89
N VAL A 231 -31.19 0.83 -8.28
CA VAL A 231 -30.12 1.07 -9.23
C VAL A 231 -28.92 0.35 -8.65
N SER A 232 -28.55 -0.79 -9.22
CA SER A 232 -27.34 -1.50 -8.83
C SER A 232 -26.20 -0.50 -9.02
N LYS A 233 -25.74 0.09 -7.92
CA LYS A 233 -24.72 1.14 -7.96
C LYS A 233 -23.45 0.48 -8.44
N VAL A 234 -23.13 0.66 -9.72
CA VAL A 234 -21.89 0.17 -10.32
C VAL A 234 -20.75 0.95 -9.67
N TYR A 235 -20.01 0.31 -8.77
CA TYR A 235 -18.77 0.87 -8.27
C TYR A 235 -17.71 0.74 -9.36
N GLN A 236 -16.67 1.56 -9.28
CA GLN A 236 -15.52 1.43 -10.16
C GLN A 236 -14.33 0.94 -9.37
N SER A 237 -13.58 0.03 -9.98
CA SER A 237 -12.33 -0.50 -9.46
C SER A 237 -11.20 -0.30 -10.46
N THR A 238 -9.98 -0.52 -9.99
CA THR A 238 -8.79 -0.65 -10.81
C THR A 238 -7.88 -1.70 -10.22
N THR A 239 -6.96 -2.20 -11.03
CA THR A 239 -5.95 -3.16 -10.60
C THR A 239 -4.86 -2.44 -9.79
N VAL A 240 -4.47 -3.03 -8.66
CA VAL A 240 -3.35 -2.58 -7.83
C VAL A 240 -2.35 -3.72 -7.68
N VAL A 241 -1.07 -3.40 -7.83
CA VAL A 241 0.03 -4.35 -7.56
C VAL A 241 0.78 -3.88 -6.32
N GLN A 242 0.82 -4.74 -5.29
CA GLN A 242 1.63 -4.53 -4.09
C GLN A 242 2.78 -5.52 -4.06
N HIS A 243 3.90 -5.09 -3.48
CA HIS A 243 5.10 -5.89 -3.38
C HIS A 243 5.47 -6.13 -1.92
N HIS A 244 5.81 -7.37 -1.62
CA HIS A 244 6.01 -7.86 -0.26
C HIS A 244 7.29 -8.68 -0.15
N SER A 245 7.86 -8.69 1.06
CA SER A 245 8.94 -9.60 1.45
C SER A 245 8.32 -10.89 1.99
N CYS A 246 8.91 -12.03 1.67
CA CYS A 246 8.53 -13.31 2.26
C CYS A 246 8.96 -13.45 3.74
N CYS A 247 9.80 -12.54 4.26
CA CYS A 247 10.22 -12.49 5.66
C CYS A 247 9.35 -11.58 6.54
N ALA A 248 8.44 -10.80 5.96
CA ALA A 248 7.58 -9.85 6.66
C ALA A 248 6.16 -9.88 6.08
N VAL A 249 5.52 -11.05 6.17
CA VAL A 249 4.24 -11.33 5.50
C VAL A 249 3.08 -10.81 6.33
N ALA A 250 2.23 -9.97 5.73
CA ALA A 250 0.98 -9.57 6.36
C ALA A 250 0.04 -10.78 6.49
N PRO A 251 -0.67 -10.98 7.61
CA PRO A 251 -1.49 -12.18 7.85
C PRO A 251 -2.46 -12.52 6.71
N LYS A 252 -3.05 -11.49 6.08
CA LYS A 252 -3.97 -11.62 4.94
C LYS A 252 -3.38 -12.36 3.73
N TRP A 253 -2.05 -12.38 3.57
CA TRP A 253 -1.36 -13.01 2.46
C TRP A 253 -0.67 -14.32 2.87
N ALA A 254 -0.74 -14.71 4.14
CA ALA A 254 -0.03 -15.89 4.64
C ALA A 254 -0.51 -17.19 3.96
N TYR A 255 -1.84 -17.36 3.84
CA TYR A 255 -2.41 -18.54 3.17
C TYR A 255 -2.02 -18.63 1.68
N PRO A 256 -2.32 -17.64 0.82
CA PRO A 256 -1.97 -17.76 -0.61
C PRO A 256 -0.47 -17.88 -0.85
N LEU A 257 0.36 -17.26 0.00
CA LEU A 257 1.81 -17.44 -0.08
C LEU A 257 2.21 -18.89 0.25
N SER A 258 1.55 -19.55 1.21
CA SER A 258 1.81 -20.95 1.52
C SER A 258 1.44 -21.89 0.37
N VAL A 259 0.34 -21.60 -0.35
CA VAL A 259 -0.05 -22.34 -1.56
C VAL A 259 1.02 -22.16 -2.64
N ALA A 260 1.46 -20.92 -2.91
CA ALA A 260 2.50 -20.66 -3.91
C ALA A 260 3.83 -21.34 -3.55
N ARG A 261 4.24 -21.31 -2.28
CA ARG A 261 5.46 -22.00 -1.80
C ARG A 261 5.38 -23.51 -1.95
N HIS A 262 4.20 -24.10 -1.74
CA HIS A 262 4.01 -25.53 -1.96
C HIS A 262 4.27 -25.91 -3.42
N HIS A 263 3.68 -25.18 -4.37
CA HIS A 263 3.91 -25.41 -5.80
C HIS A 263 5.34 -25.15 -6.23
N TRP A 264 5.94 -24.08 -5.71
CA TRP A 264 7.34 -23.77 -5.93
C TRP A 264 8.24 -24.92 -5.46
N ALA A 265 8.03 -25.44 -4.24
CA ALA A 265 8.81 -26.55 -3.72
C ALA A 265 8.60 -27.85 -4.53
N ALA A 266 7.35 -28.17 -4.87
CA ALA A 266 7.00 -29.35 -5.65
C ALA A 266 7.65 -29.35 -7.05
N ARG A 267 7.84 -28.17 -7.66
CA ARG A 267 8.57 -28.01 -8.93
C ARG A 267 10.03 -28.48 -8.83
N PHE A 268 10.71 -28.17 -7.73
CA PHE A 268 12.11 -28.55 -7.53
C PHE A 268 12.30 -29.99 -7.07
N SER A 269 11.35 -30.56 -6.34
CA SER A 269 11.38 -31.98 -5.99
C SER A 269 11.26 -32.87 -7.24
N LYS A 270 10.34 -32.55 -8.15
CA LYS A 270 10.18 -33.30 -9.42
C LYS A 270 11.39 -33.21 -10.35
N ALA A 271 12.19 -32.15 -10.25
CA ALA A 271 13.40 -31.99 -11.06
C ALA A 271 14.56 -32.90 -10.62
N LYS A 272 14.65 -33.23 -9.31
CA LYS A 272 15.67 -34.15 -8.79
C LYS A 272 15.41 -35.61 -9.20
N ASP A 273 14.15 -36.05 -9.21
CA ASP A 273 13.78 -37.44 -9.56
C ASP A 273 14.03 -37.78 -11.05
N VAL A 274 14.15 -36.78 -11.93
CA VAL A 274 14.51 -36.98 -13.34
C VAL A 274 16.02 -37.07 -13.53
N ALA A 275 16.82 -36.51 -12.60
CA ALA A 275 18.28 -36.56 -12.64
C ALA A 275 18.87 -37.82 -12.00
N GLU A 276 18.18 -38.45 -11.05
CA GLU A 276 18.61 -39.68 -10.36
C GLU A 276 17.69 -40.86 -10.66
N ARG A 277 17.67 -41.33 -11.92
CA ARG A 277 17.07 -42.63 -12.24
C ARG A 277 18.12 -43.74 -12.03
N GLY A 278 18.27 -44.15 -10.77
CA GLY A 278 19.08 -45.31 -10.40
C GLY A 278 18.95 -45.67 -8.92
N ALA A 279 18.05 -46.62 -8.64
CA ALA A 279 17.88 -47.38 -7.38
C ALA A 279 16.89 -46.84 -6.32
N SER A 280 15.72 -47.49 -6.35
CA SER A 280 15.03 -48.10 -5.21
C SER A 280 14.17 -47.26 -4.25
N SER A 281 12.97 -47.79 -4.10
CA SER A 281 11.83 -47.40 -3.29
C SER A 281 12.12 -47.22 -1.79
N SER A 282 11.55 -46.18 -1.20
CA SER A 282 11.04 -46.24 0.17
C SER A 282 9.88 -45.26 0.36
N ASN A 283 8.68 -45.83 0.48
CA ASN A 283 7.44 -45.14 0.79
C ASN A 283 7.42 -44.76 2.28
N GLN A 284 7.98 -43.60 2.65
CA GLN A 284 7.84 -43.10 4.03
C GLN A 284 8.01 -41.59 4.20
N SER A 285 7.27 -40.79 3.44
CA SER A 285 7.12 -39.34 3.73
C SER A 285 5.72 -38.76 3.48
N ASP A 286 4.79 -39.53 2.90
CA ASP A 286 3.42 -39.07 2.57
C ASP A 286 2.48 -38.92 3.78
N LYS A 287 2.88 -39.36 4.98
CA LYS A 287 1.98 -39.38 6.15
C LYS A 287 1.91 -38.09 6.98
N THR A 288 2.74 -37.08 6.68
CA THR A 288 2.76 -35.84 7.49
C THR A 288 2.01 -34.66 6.84
N ILE A 289 1.62 -34.77 5.57
CA ILE A 289 1.13 -33.62 4.78
C ILE A 289 -0.41 -33.57 4.67
N ASN A 290 -1.13 -34.65 4.98
CA ASN A 290 -2.60 -34.68 5.07
C ASN A 290 -3.21 -33.85 6.22
N LYS A 291 -2.49 -32.88 6.80
CA LYS A 291 -2.93 -32.09 7.96
C LYS A 291 -2.83 -30.57 7.78
N LEU A 292 -2.97 -30.08 6.55
CA LEU A 292 -3.26 -28.67 6.26
C LEU A 292 -4.63 -28.51 5.61
N ASP A 293 -5.62 -29.27 6.11
CA ASP A 293 -7.02 -28.91 5.89
C ASP A 293 -7.33 -27.68 6.76
N ARG A 294 -6.98 -26.51 6.23
CA ARG A 294 -7.30 -25.22 6.83
C ARG A 294 -8.75 -24.91 6.50
N SER A 295 -9.49 -24.43 7.50
CA SER A 295 -10.90 -24.11 7.35
C SER A 295 -11.14 -23.13 6.19
N CYS A 296 -12.34 -23.15 5.59
CA CYS A 296 -12.70 -22.26 4.49
C CYS A 296 -12.44 -20.76 4.82
N GLU A 297 -12.61 -20.35 6.07
CA GLU A 297 -12.33 -18.97 6.52
C GLU A 297 -10.84 -18.61 6.50
N ASP A 298 -9.94 -19.57 6.75
CA ASP A 298 -8.49 -19.34 6.68
C ASP A 298 -7.99 -19.11 5.24
N ARG A 299 -8.80 -19.51 4.25
CA ARG A 299 -8.53 -19.36 2.81
C ARG A 299 -8.99 -18.00 2.26
N ARG A 300 -9.60 -17.17 3.11
CA ARG A 300 -10.23 -15.92 2.73
C ARG A 300 -9.33 -14.72 3.04
N SER A 301 -9.01 -13.92 2.03
CA SER A 301 -8.19 -12.72 2.19
C SER A 301 -8.99 -11.45 1.98
N ARG A 302 -8.95 -10.53 2.95
CA ARG A 302 -9.49 -9.17 2.77
C ARG A 302 -8.48 -8.28 2.04
N VAL A 303 -8.78 -7.93 0.80
CA VAL A 303 -7.94 -7.03 0.00
C VAL A 303 -7.91 -5.62 0.60
N PRO A 304 -6.79 -4.89 0.49
CA PRO A 304 -6.71 -3.50 0.92
C PRO A 304 -7.76 -2.62 0.24
N GLN A 305 -8.42 -1.77 1.03
CA GLN A 305 -9.30 -0.73 0.50
C GLN A 305 -8.52 0.55 0.19
N ALA A 306 -8.96 1.29 -0.82
CA ALA A 306 -8.38 2.58 -1.15
C ALA A 306 -8.67 3.62 -0.07
N LEU A 307 -7.65 4.45 0.20
CA LEU A 307 -7.74 5.57 1.11
C LEU A 307 -8.81 6.58 0.67
N PRO A 308 -9.44 7.31 1.61
CA PRO A 308 -10.42 8.35 1.29
C PRO A 308 -9.84 9.46 0.41
N LEU A 309 -10.68 10.10 -0.41
CA LEU A 309 -10.23 11.20 -1.28
C LEU A 309 -9.72 12.42 -0.50
N THR A 310 -10.26 12.68 0.69
CA THR A 310 -9.85 13.80 1.54
C THR A 310 -9.21 13.29 2.82
N CYS A 311 -8.07 13.88 3.17
CA CYS A 311 -7.45 13.65 4.46
C CYS A 311 -8.25 14.37 5.57
N PRO A 312 -8.54 13.72 6.71
CA PRO A 312 -9.19 14.38 7.85
C PRO A 312 -8.25 15.35 8.59
N THR A 313 -6.93 15.18 8.45
CA THR A 313 -5.91 15.93 9.19
C THR A 313 -4.80 16.49 8.29
N PRO A 314 -5.13 17.25 7.22
CA PRO A 314 -4.12 17.73 6.25
C PRO A 314 -3.10 18.70 6.87
N HIS A 315 -3.47 19.38 7.96
CA HIS A 315 -2.59 20.25 8.73
C HIS A 315 -1.48 19.49 9.48
N ARG A 316 -1.60 18.16 9.65
CA ARG A 316 -0.56 17.32 10.28
C ARG A 316 0.47 16.79 9.29
N HIS A 317 0.27 17.00 7.98
CA HIS A 317 1.27 16.63 6.98
C HIS A 317 2.52 17.51 7.15
N ARG A 318 3.65 16.85 7.44
CA ARG A 318 4.97 17.50 7.48
C ARG A 318 5.62 17.33 6.12
N PHE A 319 6.05 18.44 5.53
CA PHE A 319 6.83 18.45 4.30
C PHE A 319 8.23 18.92 4.68
N VAL A 320 9.24 18.08 4.48
CA VAL A 320 10.62 18.37 4.91
C VAL A 320 11.12 19.61 4.16
N ASP A 321 11.65 20.57 4.90
CA ASP A 321 12.10 21.85 4.36
C ASP A 321 13.36 21.69 3.50
N LEU A 322 13.32 22.20 2.27
CA LEU A 322 14.23 21.78 1.19
C LEU A 322 15.57 22.54 1.17
N LYS A 323 16.00 23.10 2.30
CA LYS A 323 17.24 23.89 2.36
C LYS A 323 18.50 23.03 2.49
N THR A 324 18.37 21.75 2.83
CA THR A 324 19.50 20.83 2.98
C THR A 324 20.06 20.44 1.62
N LYS A 325 21.23 20.98 1.28
CA LYS A 325 21.97 20.82 0.03
C LYS A 325 22.77 19.52 -0.07
N GLU A 326 22.45 18.48 0.68
CA GLU A 326 23.24 17.24 0.65
C GLU A 326 22.59 16.18 -0.25
N HIS A 327 23.27 15.96 -1.37
CA HIS A 327 22.93 14.98 -2.40
C HIS A 327 23.21 13.53 -1.96
N THR A 328 23.67 13.31 -0.73
CA THR A 328 24.28 12.05 -0.30
C THR A 328 23.76 11.50 1.02
N ASP A 329 23.20 12.34 1.89
CA ASP A 329 22.77 11.88 3.21
C ASP A 329 21.33 11.38 3.18
N LEU A 330 21.18 10.12 3.61
CA LEU A 330 19.89 9.54 3.89
C LEU A 330 19.24 10.34 5.03
N PRO A 331 17.92 10.61 4.97
CA PRO A 331 17.24 11.36 6.00
C PRO A 331 17.39 10.69 7.38
N THR A 332 17.43 11.49 8.45
CA THR A 332 17.41 11.00 9.85
C THR A 332 16.07 10.32 10.21
N GLU A 333 15.03 10.55 9.41
CA GLU A 333 13.70 9.93 9.58
C GLU A 333 13.72 8.45 9.17
N MET A 334 12.94 7.61 9.87
CA MET A 334 12.90 6.17 9.60
C MET A 334 12.39 5.88 8.18
N VAL A 335 13.28 5.34 7.36
CA VAL A 335 13.01 4.95 5.97
C VAL A 335 12.41 3.55 5.92
N LYS A 336 11.38 3.38 5.09
CA LYS A 336 10.74 2.09 4.82
C LYS A 336 11.27 1.46 3.53
N VAL A 337 11.35 2.25 2.45
CA VAL A 337 11.82 1.79 1.12
C VAL A 337 12.63 2.89 0.45
N VAL A 338 13.74 2.52 -0.17
CA VAL A 338 14.52 3.37 -1.09
C VAL A 338 14.56 2.70 -2.46
N TRP A 339 14.37 3.47 -3.51
CA TRP A 339 14.70 3.06 -4.87
C TRP A 339 15.73 4.02 -5.43
N CYS A 340 16.86 3.51 -5.92
CA CYS A 340 17.88 4.31 -6.59
C CYS A 340 18.58 3.50 -7.67
N GLN A 341 18.74 4.10 -8.85
CA GLN A 341 19.48 3.51 -9.97
C GLN A 341 19.01 2.08 -10.34
N GLY A 342 17.70 1.82 -10.26
CA GLY A 342 17.13 0.50 -10.57
C GLY A 342 17.06 -0.48 -9.40
N VAL A 343 17.78 -0.22 -8.30
CA VAL A 343 17.83 -1.09 -7.13
C VAL A 343 16.83 -0.63 -6.07
N THR A 344 16.07 -1.58 -5.50
CA THR A 344 15.15 -1.33 -4.37
C THR A 344 15.75 -1.83 -3.08
N TYR A 345 15.77 -1.00 -2.04
CA TYR A 345 16.17 -1.32 -0.67
C TYR A 345 14.92 -1.20 0.21
N ARG A 346 14.65 -2.20 1.04
CA ARG A 346 13.51 -2.24 1.95
C ARG A 346 14.01 -2.52 3.34
N ILE A 347 13.58 -1.72 4.30
CA ILE A 347 13.82 -1.96 5.71
C ILE A 347 12.71 -2.87 6.23
N LEU A 348 13.09 -4.04 6.74
CA LEU A 348 12.19 -5.02 7.31
C LEU A 348 12.17 -4.85 8.83
N GLY A 349 11.05 -4.33 9.34
CA GLY A 349 10.81 -4.22 10.78
C GLY A 349 10.90 -5.55 11.52
N GLY A 350 11.17 -5.48 12.82
CA GLY A 350 11.32 -6.62 13.73
C GLY A 350 12.15 -6.22 14.96
N PRO A 351 12.46 -7.16 15.87
CA PRO A 351 13.33 -6.90 17.01
C PRO A 351 14.71 -6.39 16.59
N VAL A 352 15.22 -6.90 15.47
CA VAL A 352 16.36 -6.34 14.75
C VAL A 352 15.96 -6.10 13.31
N SER A 353 16.08 -4.85 12.86
CA SER A 353 15.79 -4.46 11.47
C SER A 353 16.76 -5.16 10.52
N ALA A 354 16.22 -5.67 9.41
CA ALA A 354 17.03 -6.16 8.30
C ALA A 354 16.85 -5.28 7.07
N VAL A 355 17.85 -5.22 6.22
CA VAL A 355 17.75 -4.59 4.91
C VAL A 355 17.63 -5.69 3.85
N GLU A 356 16.58 -5.62 3.06
CA GLU A 356 16.35 -6.46 1.89
C GLU A 356 16.57 -5.62 0.64
N VAL A 357 17.34 -6.14 -0.30
CA VAL A 357 17.72 -5.46 -1.52
C VAL A 357 17.31 -6.30 -2.71
N SER A 358 16.51 -5.71 -3.60
CA SER A 358 16.10 -6.30 -4.88
C SER A 358 16.86 -5.56 -6.01
N PRO A 359 17.88 -6.18 -6.63
CA PRO A 359 18.64 -5.57 -7.73
C PRO A 359 17.82 -5.40 -9.03
N GLY A 360 16.72 -6.15 -9.17
CA GLY A 360 15.82 -6.09 -10.33
C GLY A 360 15.94 -7.27 -11.30
N ASP A 361 16.79 -8.26 -10.99
CA ASP A 361 16.98 -9.50 -11.74
C ASP A 361 16.23 -10.71 -11.13
N GLY A 362 15.37 -10.47 -10.13
CA GLY A 362 14.64 -11.52 -9.38
C GLY A 362 15.44 -12.14 -8.23
N SER A 363 16.72 -11.78 -8.07
CA SER A 363 17.50 -12.12 -6.89
C SER A 363 17.18 -11.17 -5.74
N VAL A 364 17.47 -11.63 -4.52
CA VAL A 364 17.32 -10.83 -3.30
C VAL A 364 18.59 -10.94 -2.46
N ILE A 365 19.12 -9.81 -2.00
CA ILE A 365 20.21 -9.74 -1.03
C ILE A 365 19.62 -9.27 0.30
N ARG A 366 19.88 -9.99 1.39
CA ARG A 366 19.34 -9.66 2.71
C ARG A 366 20.44 -9.59 3.76
N SER A 367 20.42 -8.54 4.58
CA SER A 367 21.29 -8.46 5.76
C SER A 367 20.88 -9.50 6.79
N ASN A 368 21.86 -10.11 7.43
CA ASN A 368 21.58 -11.03 8.52
C ASN A 368 21.12 -10.25 9.76
N ARG A 369 19.95 -10.59 10.30
CA ARG A 369 19.36 -9.92 11.48
C ARG A 369 20.26 -9.99 12.71
N ASN A 370 21.08 -11.03 12.83
CA ASN A 370 21.93 -11.24 14.01
C ASN A 370 23.37 -10.79 13.78
N LEU A 371 23.78 -10.63 12.51
CA LEU A 371 25.14 -10.28 12.12
C LEU A 371 25.08 -9.12 11.12
N ASN A 372 25.18 -7.90 11.63
CA ASN A 372 25.06 -6.67 10.83
C ASN A 372 26.12 -6.53 9.71
N SER A 373 27.18 -7.35 9.73
CA SER A 373 28.24 -7.36 8.72
C SER A 373 28.09 -8.41 7.62
N TYR A 374 27.05 -9.26 7.68
CA TYR A 374 26.84 -10.34 6.70
C TYR A 374 25.56 -10.15 5.90
N PHE A 375 25.64 -10.49 4.62
CA PHE A 375 24.54 -10.40 3.66
C PHE A 375 24.40 -11.72 2.90
N THR A 376 23.21 -12.29 2.86
CA THR A 376 22.91 -13.49 2.08
C THR A 376 22.23 -13.10 0.78
N HIS A 377 22.76 -13.60 -0.34
CA HIS A 377 22.27 -13.37 -1.68
C HIS A 377 21.59 -14.63 -2.22
N HIS A 378 20.28 -14.57 -2.38
CA HIS A 378 19.44 -15.61 -2.95
C HIS A 378 19.34 -15.38 -4.46
N LYS A 379 20.15 -16.11 -5.24
CA LYS A 379 20.16 -16.06 -6.70
C LYS A 379 19.48 -17.27 -7.29
N THR A 380 18.71 -17.08 -8.35
CA THR A 380 18.23 -18.21 -9.15
C THR A 380 19.26 -18.52 -10.23
N GLU A 381 19.71 -19.76 -10.30
CA GLU A 381 20.64 -20.18 -11.35
C GLU A 381 19.85 -20.52 -12.61
N LEU A 382 20.08 -19.76 -13.70
CA LEU A 382 19.30 -19.84 -14.94
C LEU A 382 19.25 -21.24 -15.56
N GLN A 383 20.27 -22.07 -15.33
CA GLN A 383 20.38 -23.39 -15.97
C GLN A 383 19.77 -24.54 -15.15
N SER A 384 19.84 -24.47 -13.82
CA SER A 384 19.29 -25.51 -12.92
C SER A 384 17.93 -25.14 -12.34
N GLY A 385 17.55 -23.86 -12.41
CA GLY A 385 16.40 -23.28 -11.72
C GLY A 385 16.57 -23.25 -10.19
N LEU A 386 17.64 -23.85 -9.65
CA LEU A 386 17.87 -23.93 -8.21
C LEU A 386 18.27 -22.58 -7.65
N VAL A 387 17.81 -22.30 -6.43
CA VAL A 387 18.23 -21.12 -5.68
C VAL A 387 19.59 -21.41 -5.06
N LYS A 388 20.58 -20.62 -5.45
CA LYS A 388 21.92 -20.61 -4.87
C LYS A 388 22.01 -19.47 -3.87
N GLU A 389 22.41 -19.81 -2.65
CA GLU A 389 22.71 -18.83 -1.62
C GLU A 389 24.21 -18.52 -1.60
N VAL A 390 24.55 -17.24 -1.66
CA VAL A 390 25.93 -16.76 -1.51
C VAL A 390 25.98 -15.77 -0.37
N THR A 391 26.85 -15.99 0.61
CA THR A 391 27.00 -15.08 1.74
C THR A 391 28.20 -14.16 1.50
N TYR A 392 28.00 -12.87 1.74
CA TYR A 392 29.02 -11.83 1.67
C TYR A 392 29.29 -11.25 3.05
N HIS A 393 30.55 -10.92 3.30
CA HIS A 393 30.96 -10.13 4.46
C HIS A 393 31.30 -8.70 4.02
N LEU A 394 30.87 -7.69 4.78
CA LEU A 394 31.01 -6.27 4.41
C LEU A 394 32.46 -5.85 4.11
N ASN A 395 33.44 -6.41 4.83
CA ASN A 395 34.85 -6.07 4.64
C ASN A 395 35.56 -6.91 3.57
N SER A 396 34.83 -7.80 2.89
CA SER A 396 35.39 -8.76 1.93
C SER A 396 34.46 -8.94 0.73
N LEU A 397 33.88 -7.84 0.26
CA LEU A 397 32.99 -7.83 -0.90
C LEU A 397 33.78 -8.11 -2.19
N PRO A 398 33.21 -8.86 -3.14
CA PRO A 398 33.90 -9.14 -4.39
C PRO A 398 34.10 -7.85 -5.20
N PRO A 399 35.22 -7.73 -5.94
CA PRO A 399 35.42 -6.62 -6.85
C PRO A 399 34.43 -6.67 -8.01
N ASP A 400 34.20 -5.52 -8.64
CA ASP A 400 33.33 -5.41 -9.81
C ASP A 400 33.99 -6.08 -11.02
N VAL A 401 33.21 -6.88 -11.75
CA VAL A 401 33.67 -7.57 -12.96
C VAL A 401 32.96 -7.00 -14.18
N LEU A 402 33.70 -6.81 -15.27
CA LEU A 402 33.13 -6.35 -16.55
C LEU A 402 31.99 -7.28 -17.00
N GLY A 403 30.86 -6.69 -17.40
CA GLY A 403 29.67 -7.42 -17.85
C GLY A 403 28.67 -7.78 -16.74
N GLN A 404 28.96 -7.49 -15.47
CA GLN A 404 27.95 -7.62 -14.41
C GLN A 404 26.86 -6.57 -14.55
N ALA A 405 25.59 -6.99 -14.33
CA ALA A 405 24.44 -6.08 -14.37
C ALA A 405 24.46 -5.03 -13.25
N TYR A 406 25.11 -5.36 -12.12
CA TYR A 406 25.27 -4.47 -10.97
C TYR A 406 26.50 -4.85 -10.14
N SER A 407 27.01 -3.88 -9.39
CA SER A 407 28.08 -4.04 -8.40
C SER A 407 27.50 -4.55 -7.07
N VAL A 408 27.85 -5.78 -6.68
CA VAL A 408 27.51 -6.31 -5.33
C VAL A 408 28.14 -5.45 -4.25
N CYS A 409 29.39 -5.02 -4.45
CA CYS A 409 30.11 -4.16 -3.51
C CYS A 409 29.34 -2.86 -3.24
N SER A 410 28.92 -2.16 -4.31
CA SER A 410 28.19 -0.90 -4.22
C SER A 410 26.82 -1.06 -3.57
N ILE A 411 26.07 -2.11 -3.93
CA ILE A 411 24.73 -2.37 -3.38
C ILE A 411 24.82 -2.68 -1.89
N VAL A 412 25.69 -3.62 -1.50
CA VAL A 412 25.79 -4.07 -0.11
C VAL A 412 26.35 -2.95 0.79
N SER A 413 27.36 -2.20 0.33
CA SER A 413 27.89 -1.04 1.06
C SER A 413 26.88 0.11 1.19
N ARG A 414 25.89 0.20 0.29
CA ARG A 414 24.77 1.14 0.44
C ARG A 414 23.75 0.61 1.44
N ALA A 415 23.43 -0.69 1.38
CA ALA A 415 22.47 -1.31 2.27
C ALA A 415 22.91 -1.32 3.75
N SER A 416 24.22 -1.27 4.02
CA SER A 416 24.76 -1.20 5.39
C SER A 416 24.72 0.21 6.01
N ARG A 417 24.46 1.25 5.20
CA ARG A 417 24.31 2.64 5.63
C ARG A 417 22.83 2.96 5.78
#